data_AF-B8D623-F1
#
_entry.id   AF-B8D623-F1
#
_cell.length_a   1.000
_cell.length_b   1.000
_cell.length_c   1.000
_cell.angle_alpha   90.00
_cell.angle_beta   90.00
_cell.angle_gamma   90.00
#
_symmetry.space_group_name_H-M   'P 1'
#
loop_
_entity.id
_entity.type
_entity.pdbx_description
1 polymer ?
#
loop_
_entity_poly.entity_id
_entity_poly.type
_entity_poly.pdbx_seq_one_letter_code
_entity_poly.pdbx_strand_id
1 'polypeptide(L)'
;MFKLDEKLALITSLEHLSKILDDAVAMGYEYIRTCGPCGERRICIYLHLENTGEEVVVRLLGVSVKLGLDTVVDEYVTRLLNYSKVVRSLGGAAEFYTDKTYALGVFYMTCMDKPVLTDYEPVEYEDILVLTGE
;
A
#
# COMPACT_ATOMS: atom_id res chain seq x y z
N MET A 1 -10.95 0.61 -19.08
CA MET A 1 -9.96 -0.49 -19.00
C MET A 1 -8.87 -0.06 -18.04
N PHE A 2 -8.41 -0.94 -17.15
CA PHE A 2 -7.34 -0.61 -16.19
C PHE A 2 -5.98 -1.06 -16.70
N LYS A 3 -4.96 -0.27 -16.39
CA LYS A 3 -3.56 -0.60 -16.66
C LYS A 3 -2.75 -0.42 -15.39
N LEU A 4 -2.16 -1.51 -14.90
CA LEU A 4 -1.28 -1.46 -13.72
C LEU A 4 0.12 -1.06 -14.14
N ASP A 5 0.82 -0.28 -13.31
CA ASP A 5 2.26 -0.13 -13.48
C ASP A 5 3.02 -1.46 -13.25
N GLU A 6 4.24 -1.55 -13.79
CA GLU A 6 5.04 -2.77 -13.76
C GLU A 6 5.33 -3.28 -12.34
N LYS A 7 5.47 -2.39 -11.36
CA LYS A 7 5.77 -2.77 -9.97
C LYS A 7 4.54 -3.30 -9.25
N LEU A 8 3.39 -2.69 -9.50
CA LEU A 8 2.10 -3.09 -8.94
C LEU A 8 1.68 -4.46 -9.47
N ALA A 9 1.91 -4.74 -10.75
CA ALA A 9 1.65 -6.04 -11.37
C ALA A 9 2.44 -7.20 -10.74
N LEU A 10 3.53 -6.92 -10.01
CA LEU A 10 4.30 -7.92 -9.26
C LEU A 10 3.77 -8.14 -7.83
N ILE A 11 3.05 -7.16 -7.28
CA ILE A 11 2.50 -7.18 -5.92
C ILE A 11 1.09 -7.77 -5.90
N THR A 12 0.30 -7.51 -6.94
CA THR A 12 -1.10 -7.92 -7.02
C THR A 12 -1.55 -8.12 -8.47
N SER A 13 -2.70 -8.79 -8.64
CA SER A 13 -3.31 -9.00 -9.95
C SER A 13 -4.47 -8.03 -10.18
N LEU A 14 -4.74 -7.74 -11.45
CA LEU A 14 -5.88 -6.92 -11.84
C LEU A 14 -7.21 -7.57 -11.45
N GLU A 15 -7.29 -8.91 -11.44
CA GLU A 15 -8.45 -9.66 -10.97
C GLU A 15 -8.76 -9.33 -9.50
N HIS A 16 -7.73 -9.29 -8.64
CA HIS A 16 -7.88 -8.98 -7.22
C HIS A 16 -8.25 -7.51 -6.95
N LEU A 17 -7.78 -6.58 -7.78
CA LEU A 17 -8.07 -5.16 -7.62
C LEU A 17 -9.31 -4.68 -8.38
N SER A 18 -9.80 -5.45 -9.35
CA SER A 18 -10.82 -4.98 -10.33
C SER A 18 -12.02 -4.34 -9.65
N LYS A 19 -12.65 -5.03 -8.71
CA LYS A 19 -13.81 -4.52 -7.97
C LYS A 19 -13.51 -3.25 -7.17
N ILE A 20 -12.35 -3.20 -6.52
CA ILE A 20 -11.90 -2.03 -5.73
C ILE A 20 -11.71 -0.81 -6.65
N LEU A 21 -11.08 -1.04 -7.82
CA LEU A 21 -10.81 0.01 -8.79
C LEU A 21 -12.08 0.49 -9.47
N ASP A 22 -13.01 -0.42 -9.82
CA ASP A 22 -14.31 -0.08 -10.40
C ASP A 22 -15.11 0.83 -9.47
N ASP A 23 -15.23 0.47 -8.19
CA ASP A 23 -15.95 1.27 -7.21
C ASP A 23 -15.25 2.62 -6.96
N ALA A 24 -13.92 2.64 -6.83
CA ALA A 24 -13.14 3.86 -6.61
C ALA A 24 -13.28 4.86 -7.78
N VAL A 25 -13.24 4.37 -9.02
CA VAL A 25 -13.43 5.21 -10.21
C VAL A 25 -14.87 5.72 -10.29
N ALA A 26 -15.87 4.87 -9.98
CA ALA A 26 -17.27 5.29 -9.96
C ALA A 26 -17.54 6.40 -8.92
N MET A 27 -16.80 6.40 -7.81
CA MET A 27 -16.87 7.42 -6.77
C MET A 27 -15.97 8.64 -7.04
N GLY A 28 -15.15 8.62 -8.10
CA GLY A 28 -14.27 9.73 -8.47
C GLY A 28 -13.03 9.88 -7.60
N TYR A 29 -12.53 8.80 -6.99
CA TYR A 29 -11.32 8.84 -6.17
C TYR A 29 -10.07 8.86 -7.03
N GLU A 30 -9.17 9.80 -6.74
CA GLU A 30 -7.85 9.88 -7.39
C GLU A 30 -6.80 9.05 -6.64
N TYR A 31 -6.94 8.92 -5.32
CA TYR A 31 -6.00 8.21 -4.48
C TYR A 31 -6.73 7.25 -3.57
N ILE A 32 -6.25 6.01 -3.51
CA ILE A 32 -6.85 4.98 -2.68
C ILE A 32 -5.77 4.25 -1.89
N ARG A 33 -6.15 3.78 -0.71
CA ARG A 33 -5.40 2.81 0.06
C ARG A 33 -6.22 1.54 0.14
N THR A 34 -5.60 0.42 -0.23
CA THR A 34 -6.17 -0.90 0.04
C THR A 34 -5.33 -1.60 1.09
N CYS A 35 -5.98 -2.21 2.08
CA CYS A 35 -5.32 -2.89 3.17
C CYS A 35 -5.83 -4.32 3.33
N GLY A 36 -4.98 -5.18 3.87
CA GLY A 36 -5.34 -6.54 4.22
C GLY A 36 -4.39 -7.13 5.27
N PRO A 37 -4.84 -8.16 5.99
CA PRO A 37 -4.01 -8.88 6.94
C PRO A 37 -2.98 -9.74 6.21
N CYS A 38 -1.79 -9.84 6.78
CA CYS A 38 -0.76 -10.79 6.40
C CYS A 38 -0.10 -11.39 7.63
N GLY A 39 -0.62 -12.56 8.05
CA GLY A 39 -0.29 -13.13 9.37
C GLY A 39 -0.75 -12.19 10.48
N GLU A 40 0.15 -11.85 11.38
CA GLU A 40 -0.09 -10.92 12.51
C GLU A 40 0.05 -9.44 12.13
N ARG A 41 0.31 -9.15 10.84
CA ARG A 41 0.62 -7.81 10.33
C ARG A 41 -0.54 -7.31 9.48
N ARG A 42 -0.70 -6.00 9.34
CA ARG A 42 -1.60 -5.40 8.34
C ARG A 42 -0.77 -4.63 7.32
N ILE A 43 -0.95 -4.93 6.05
CA ILE A 43 -0.27 -4.25 4.95
C ILE A 43 -1.27 -3.39 4.23
N CYS A 44 -0.85 -2.19 3.85
CA CYS A 44 -1.61 -1.29 3.02
C CYS A 44 -0.80 -0.90 1.78
N ILE A 45 -1.45 -0.88 0.62
CA ILE A 45 -0.89 -0.45 -0.65
C ILE A 45 -1.56 0.87 -1.02
N TYR A 46 -0.76 1.88 -1.36
CA TYR A 46 -1.22 3.21 -1.75
C TYR A 46 -1.14 3.34 -3.26
N LEU A 47 -2.26 3.71 -3.88
CA LEU A 47 -2.44 3.76 -5.33
C LEU A 47 -2.89 5.14 -5.76
N HIS A 48 -2.38 5.59 -6.90
CA HIS A 48 -2.88 6.74 -7.65
C HIS A 48 -3.60 6.24 -8.90
N LEU A 49 -4.83 6.72 -9.10
CA LEU A 49 -5.71 6.44 -10.23
C LEU A 49 -5.69 7.63 -11.18
N GLU A 50 -4.98 7.48 -12.30
CA GLU A 50 -4.84 8.53 -13.31
C GLU A 50 -5.75 8.22 -14.50
N ASN A 51 -6.78 9.04 -14.70
CA ASN A 51 -7.69 8.90 -15.85
C ASN A 51 -7.13 9.61 -17.09
N THR A 52 -6.82 8.84 -18.12
CA THR A 52 -6.26 9.35 -19.39
C THR A 52 -7.34 9.63 -20.45
N GLY A 53 -8.61 9.41 -20.14
CA GLY A 53 -9.76 9.51 -21.05
C GLY A 53 -10.09 8.20 -21.75
N GLU A 54 -9.09 7.39 -22.10
CA GLU A 54 -9.26 6.07 -22.74
C GLU A 54 -9.07 4.91 -21.74
N GLU A 55 -8.12 5.07 -20.82
CA GLU A 55 -7.81 4.09 -19.77
C GLU A 55 -7.57 4.76 -18.41
N VAL A 56 -7.70 3.97 -17.34
CA VAL A 56 -7.30 4.36 -15.99
C VAL A 56 -5.98 3.68 -15.67
N VAL A 57 -4.93 4.48 -15.52
CA VAL A 57 -3.59 4.02 -15.15
C VAL A 57 -3.50 3.98 -13.63
N VAL A 58 -3.16 2.82 -13.08
CA VAL A 58 -3.05 2.58 -11.65
C VAL A 58 -1.58 2.51 -11.26
N ARG A 59 -1.11 3.49 -10.49
CA ARG A 59 0.28 3.64 -10.10
C ARG A 59 0.49 3.34 -8.63
N LEU A 60 1.54 2.58 -8.31
CA LEU A 60 1.99 2.32 -6.95
C LEU A 60 2.73 3.55 -6.40
N LEU A 61 2.25 4.06 -5.27
CA LEU A 61 2.90 5.16 -4.54
C LEU A 61 3.81 4.65 -3.42
N GLY A 62 3.39 3.58 -2.75
CA GLY A 62 4.14 2.99 -1.65
C GLY A 62 3.32 1.92 -0.92
N VAL A 63 3.91 1.41 0.14
CA VAL A 63 3.29 0.43 1.04
C VAL A 63 3.50 0.85 2.48
N SER A 64 2.53 0.55 3.34
CA SER A 64 2.75 0.60 4.79
C SER A 64 2.54 -0.76 5.44
N VAL A 65 3.31 -1.02 6.49
CA VAL A 65 3.18 -2.19 7.35
C VAL A 65 2.84 -1.71 8.75
N LYS A 66 1.72 -2.19 9.30
CA LYS A 66 1.29 -1.92 10.68
C LYS A 66 1.57 -3.13 11.56
N LEU A 67 2.23 -2.89 12.69
CA LEU A 67 2.62 -3.88 13.71
C LEU A 67 2.14 -3.43 15.10
N GLY A 68 1.70 -4.35 15.95
CA GLY A 68 1.30 -4.03 17.34
C GLY A 68 2.47 -3.48 18.17
N LEU A 69 2.21 -2.64 19.16
CA LEU A 69 3.27 -2.08 20.03
C LEU A 69 3.98 -3.13 20.90
N ASP A 70 3.39 -4.30 21.07
CA ASP A 70 3.94 -5.47 21.73
C ASP A 70 4.84 -6.32 20.83
N THR A 71 4.99 -5.94 19.55
CA THR A 71 5.87 -6.63 18.61
C THR A 71 7.31 -6.61 19.11
N VAL A 72 7.93 -7.79 19.20
CA VAL A 72 9.34 -7.94 19.57
C VAL A 72 10.21 -7.27 18.51
N VAL A 73 11.14 -6.42 18.94
CA VAL A 73 12.13 -5.81 18.04
C VAL A 73 13.15 -6.88 17.65
N ASP A 74 13.02 -7.37 16.41
CA ASP A 74 13.87 -8.40 15.82
C ASP A 74 14.55 -7.91 14.53
N GLU A 75 15.23 -8.82 13.82
CA GLU A 75 15.88 -8.50 12.55
C GLU A 75 14.87 -8.02 11.50
N TYR A 76 13.63 -8.52 11.52
CA TYR A 76 12.59 -8.10 10.59
C TYR A 76 12.14 -6.66 10.84
N VAL A 77 11.84 -6.29 12.09
CA VAL A 77 11.50 -4.89 12.45
C VAL A 77 12.66 -3.95 12.13
N THR A 78 13.91 -4.39 12.37
CA THR A 78 15.11 -3.64 12.01
C THR A 78 15.22 -3.43 10.50
N ARG A 79 14.93 -4.46 9.70
CA ARG A 79 14.90 -4.34 8.23
C ARG A 79 13.79 -3.41 7.75
N LEU A 80 12.60 -3.43 8.34
CA LEU A 80 11.53 -2.48 8.01
C LEU A 80 11.97 -1.04 8.25
N LEU A 81 12.60 -0.76 9.40
CA LEU A 81 13.14 0.57 9.69
C LEU A 81 14.10 1.06 8.62
N ASN A 82 14.97 0.19 8.08
CA ASN A 82 15.93 0.56 7.04
C ASN A 82 15.29 0.99 5.72
N TYR A 83 14.10 0.50 5.39
CA TYR A 83 13.38 0.87 4.16
C TYR A 83 12.34 1.97 4.38
N SER A 84 11.99 2.24 5.64
CA SER A 84 10.92 3.15 5.98
C SER A 84 11.34 4.60 5.77
N LYS A 85 10.52 5.35 5.04
CA LYS A 85 10.60 6.83 5.02
C LYS A 85 9.99 7.45 6.27
N VAL A 86 8.89 6.87 6.75
CA VAL A 86 8.13 7.40 7.87
C VAL A 86 7.77 6.27 8.83
N VAL A 87 7.89 6.56 10.12
CA VAL A 87 7.44 5.68 11.21
C VAL A 87 6.51 6.49 12.10
N ARG A 88 5.29 5.99 12.33
CA ARG A 88 4.30 6.67 13.19
C ARG A 88 3.59 5.71 14.12
N SER A 89 3.20 6.21 15.30
CA SER A 89 2.32 5.49 16.22
C SER A 89 0.86 5.79 15.88
N LEU A 90 0.06 4.76 15.65
CA LEU A 90 -1.35 4.88 15.28
C LEU A 90 -2.17 3.78 15.98
N GLY A 91 -3.09 4.18 16.87
CA GLY A 91 -4.05 3.25 17.47
C GLY A 91 -3.43 2.07 18.22
N GLY A 92 -2.31 2.26 18.92
CA GLY A 92 -1.62 1.17 19.62
C GLY A 92 -0.77 0.28 18.72
N ALA A 93 -0.43 0.75 17.52
CA ALA A 93 0.45 0.09 16.56
C ALA A 93 1.53 1.06 16.05
N ALA A 94 2.66 0.52 15.62
CA ALA A 94 3.65 1.22 14.82
C ALA A 94 3.38 0.98 13.33
N GLU A 95 3.28 2.05 12.55
CA GLU A 95 3.13 2.01 11.09
C GLU A 95 4.43 2.47 10.42
N PHE A 96 4.94 1.61 9.56
CA PHE A 96 6.15 1.79 8.76
C PHE A 96 5.75 2.06 7.32
N TYR A 97 5.92 3.28 6.83
CA TYR A 97 5.66 3.61 5.43
C TYR A 97 6.95 3.55 4.62
N THR A 98 6.86 2.89 3.46
CA THR A 98 7.92 2.73 2.48
C THR A 98 7.43 3.24 1.12
N ASP A 99 8.24 4.04 0.43
CA ASP A 99 7.88 4.56 -0.89
C ASP A 99 7.94 3.49 -2.00
N LYS A 100 7.50 3.86 -3.21
CA LYS A 100 7.55 3.01 -4.41
C LYS A 100 8.94 2.46 -4.76
N THR A 101 10.03 3.00 -4.22
CA THR A 101 11.40 2.54 -4.52
C THR A 101 11.63 1.16 -3.91
N TYR A 102 11.27 0.99 -2.64
CA TYR A 102 11.47 -0.25 -1.88
C TYR A 102 10.18 -1.03 -1.61
N ALA A 103 9.03 -0.50 -2.02
CA ALA A 103 7.72 -1.09 -1.79
C ALA A 103 7.61 -2.58 -2.16
N LEU A 104 8.16 -2.98 -3.31
CA LEU A 104 8.15 -4.38 -3.75
C LEU A 104 8.91 -5.30 -2.78
N GLY A 105 10.12 -4.89 -2.38
CA GLY A 105 10.95 -5.65 -1.44
C GLY A 105 10.31 -5.75 -0.06
N VAL A 106 9.75 -4.65 0.44
CA VAL A 106 9.02 -4.63 1.72
C VAL A 106 7.75 -5.48 1.65
N PHE A 107 7.02 -5.44 0.55
CA PHE A 107 5.85 -6.29 0.34
C PHE A 107 6.21 -7.77 0.41
N TYR A 108 7.18 -8.24 -0.38
CA TYR A 108 7.58 -9.65 -0.36
C TYR A 108 8.18 -10.09 0.99
N MET A 109 8.96 -9.23 1.64
CA MET A 109 9.49 -9.50 2.97
C MET A 109 8.37 -9.69 4.00
N THR A 110 7.24 -9.00 3.82
CA THR A 110 6.13 -9.00 4.77
C THR A 110 5.06 -10.03 4.42
N CYS A 111 4.83 -10.28 3.12
CA CYS A 111 3.74 -11.09 2.60
C CYS A 111 4.14 -11.94 1.40
N MET A 112 5.04 -12.90 1.60
CA MET A 112 5.34 -13.90 0.58
C MET A 112 4.05 -14.64 0.18
N ASP A 113 3.64 -14.42 -1.07
CA ASP A 113 2.66 -15.18 -1.85
C ASP A 113 1.21 -15.22 -1.33
N LYS A 114 0.81 -14.31 -0.44
CA LYS A 114 -0.61 -14.15 -0.08
C LYS A 114 -1.14 -12.81 -0.61
N PRO A 115 -2.20 -12.80 -1.46
CA PRO A 115 -2.78 -11.55 -1.91
C PRO A 115 -3.33 -10.77 -0.71
N VAL A 116 -2.95 -9.50 -0.62
CA VAL A 116 -3.51 -8.56 0.35
C VAL A 116 -4.92 -8.22 -0.15
N LEU A 117 -5.93 -8.86 0.43
CA LEU A 117 -7.33 -8.55 0.17
C LEU A 117 -8.02 -8.36 1.52
N THR A 118 -8.68 -7.22 1.71
CA THR A 118 -10.04 -7.21 2.29
C THR A 118 -10.75 -5.87 2.22
N ASP A 119 -10.07 -4.71 2.32
CA ASP A 119 -10.75 -3.39 2.33
C ASP A 119 -10.01 -2.30 1.55
N TYR A 120 -10.74 -1.28 1.07
CA TYR A 120 -10.18 -0.04 0.54
C TYR A 120 -10.88 1.19 1.12
N GLU A 121 -10.16 2.30 1.17
CA GLU A 121 -10.67 3.60 1.58
C GLU A 121 -10.00 4.70 0.73
N PRO A 122 -10.71 5.81 0.45
CA PRO A 122 -10.08 6.98 -0.14
C PRO A 122 -9.00 7.51 0.81
N VAL A 123 -7.93 8.04 0.24
CA VAL A 123 -6.89 8.74 1.01
C VAL A 123 -6.70 10.11 0.38
N GLU A 124 -6.62 11.15 1.20
CA GLU A 124 -6.36 12.50 0.72
C GLU A 124 -4.91 12.60 0.22
N TYR A 125 -4.68 13.44 -0.79
CA TYR A 125 -3.34 13.62 -1.35
C TYR A 125 -2.34 14.11 -0.30
N GLU A 126 -2.79 14.96 0.62
CA GLU A 126 -2.01 15.49 1.74
C GLU A 126 -1.50 14.40 2.68
N ASP A 127 -2.30 13.36 2.92
CA ASP A 127 -1.89 12.22 3.75
C ASP A 127 -0.77 11.42 3.07
N ILE A 128 -0.72 11.42 1.74
CA ILE A 128 0.32 10.75 0.95
C ILE A 128 1.58 11.63 0.87
N LEU A 129 1.44 12.96 0.77
CA LEU A 129 2.55 13.91 0.83
C LEU A 129 3.33 13.77 2.14
N VAL A 130 2.62 13.72 3.27
CA VAL A 130 3.22 13.49 4.60
C VAL A 130 4.02 12.18 4.66
N LEU A 131 3.61 11.16 3.91
CA LEU A 131 4.29 9.87 3.83
C LEU A 131 5.49 9.87 2.87
N THR A 132 5.43 10.67 1.81
CA THR A 132 6.47 10.74 0.76
C THR A 132 7.59 11.72 1.08
N GLY A 133 7.35 12.65 2.02
CA GLY A 133 8.31 13.68 2.44
C GLY A 133 8.46 14.81 1.42
N GLU A 134 7.47 14.98 0.54
CA GLU A 134 7.36 16.04 -0.48
C GLU A 134 6.35 17.11 -0.05
#